data_AF-A0A967WYR7-F1
#
_entry.id   AF-A0A967WYR7-F1
#
_cell.length_a   1.000
_cell.length_b   1.000
_cell.length_c   1.000
_cell.angle_alpha   90.00
_cell.angle_beta   90.00
_cell.angle_gamma   90.00
#
_symmetry.space_group_name_H-M   'P 1'
#
loop_
_entity.id
_entity.type
_entity.pdbx_description
1 polymer ?
#
loop_
_entity_poly.entity_id
_entity_poly.type
_entity_poly.pdbx_seq_one_letter_code
_entity_poly.pdbx_strand_id
1 'polypeptide(L)' 'MIKRGLTLVNAQHITASVFINDDESGLHHDYEVWLEELAPHAPIDQYWHNRTGEDNADAHLKRQVMGREVVVAVTNGRL' A
#
# COMPACT_ATOMS: atom_id res chain seq x y z
N MET A 1 -9.91 24.61 -12.04
CA MET A 1 -9.60 23.82 -10.84
C MET A 1 -10.86 23.60 -10.02
N ILE A 2 -11.01 22.43 -9.39
CA ILE A 2 -12.13 22.12 -8.50
C ILE A 2 -12.00 22.98 -7.22
N LYS A 3 -13.07 23.64 -6.76
CA LYS A 3 -13.04 24.51 -5.57
C LYS A 3 -13.45 23.79 -4.27
N ARG A 4 -14.42 22.88 -4.34
CA ARG A 4 -14.86 22.01 -3.24
C ARG A 4 -15.21 20.65 -3.82
N GLY A 5 -14.72 19.57 -3.23
CA GLY A 5 -14.98 18.21 -3.74
C GLY A 5 -14.16 17.16 -3.02
N LEU A 6 -14.12 15.96 -3.59
CA LEU A 6 -13.28 14.85 -3.15
C LEU A 6 -12.33 14.46 -4.28
N THR A 7 -11.09 14.10 -3.91
CA THR A 7 -10.09 13.53 -4.82
C THR A 7 -9.74 12.14 -4.35
N LEU A 8 -10.00 11.15 -5.22
CA LEU A 8 -9.56 9.77 -5.05
C LEU A 8 -8.18 9.60 -5.68
N VAL A 9 -7.25 8.99 -4.94
CA VAL A 9 -5.95 8.56 -5.47
C VAL A 9 -5.77 7.10 -5.10
N ASN A 10 -5.50 6.24 -6.08
CA ASN A 10 -5.41 4.80 -5.86
C ASN A 10 -4.29 4.15 -6.67
N ALA A 11 -3.75 3.05 -6.14
CA ALA A 11 -2.92 2.14 -6.91
C ALA A 11 -3.82 1.36 -7.89
N GLN A 12 -3.45 1.33 -9.18
CA GLN A 12 -4.11 0.47 -10.17
C GLN A 12 -3.54 -0.95 -10.18
N HIS A 13 -2.27 -1.10 -9.76
CA HIS A 13 -1.66 -2.40 -9.51
C HIS A 13 -2.17 -2.98 -8.19
N ILE A 14 -2.40 -4.30 -8.20
CA ILE A 14 -2.99 -5.04 -7.07
C ILE A 14 -1.95 -5.55 -6.06
N THR A 15 -0.72 -5.05 -6.17
CA THR A 15 0.46 -5.35 -5.33
C THR A 15 1.11 -4.06 -4.80
N ALA A 16 0.43 -2.92 -4.89
CA ALA A 16 0.91 -1.62 -4.44
C ALA A 16 -0.20 -0.86 -3.70
N SER A 17 0.20 0.16 -2.96
CA SER A 17 -0.69 0.97 -2.12
C SER A 17 -0.51 2.46 -2.36
N VAL A 18 -1.59 3.21 -2.10
CA VAL A 18 -1.56 4.65 -1.90
C VAL A 18 -2.12 4.89 -0.51
N PHE A 19 -1.34 5.54 0.35
CA PHE A 19 -1.68 5.80 1.75
C PHE A 19 -1.14 7.17 2.17
N ILE A 20 -1.57 7.67 3.32
CA ILE A 20 -1.09 8.92 3.93
C ILE A 20 -0.48 8.57 5.29
N ASN A 21 0.74 9.02 5.53
CA ASN A 21 1.42 8.91 6.81
C ASN A 21 2.46 10.02 6.98
N ASP A 22 3.18 10.01 8.09
CA ASP A 22 4.31 10.92 8.34
C ASP A 22 5.51 10.57 7.43
N ASP A 23 6.18 11.60 6.90
CA ASP A 23 7.36 11.46 6.04
C ASP A 23 8.62 11.47 6.89
N GLU A 24 8.81 10.37 7.63
CA GLU A 24 9.90 10.18 8.57
C GLU A 24 10.62 8.85 8.30
N SER A 25 11.94 8.92 8.16
CA SER A 25 12.79 7.78 7.77
C SER A 25 12.75 6.58 8.72
N GLY A 26 12.69 6.80 10.03
CA GLY A 26 12.54 5.75 11.04
C GLY A 26 11.18 5.07 10.92
N LEU A 27 10.09 5.83 10.77
CA LEU A 27 8.77 5.28 10.57
C LEU A 27 8.65 4.48 9.26
N HIS A 28 9.33 4.93 8.20
CA HIS A 28 9.43 4.13 6.96
C HIS A 28 10.15 2.80 7.19
N HIS A 29 11.21 2.79 8.00
CA HIS A 29 11.88 1.56 8.40
C HIS A 29 10.99 0.67 9.26
N ASP A 30 10.25 1.25 10.21
CA ASP A 30 9.30 0.51 11.05
C ASP A 30 8.23 -0.17 10.20
N TYR A 31 7.70 0.51 9.16
CA TYR A 31 6.76 -0.09 8.21
C TYR A 31 7.35 -1.25 7.43
N GLU A 32 8.59 -1.13 6.94
CA GLU A 32 9.28 -2.20 6.22
C GLU A 32 9.40 -3.45 7.10
N VAL A 33 9.92 -3.30 8.32
CA VAL A 33 10.10 -4.40 9.27
C VAL A 33 8.74 -5.01 9.66
N TRP A 34 7.77 -4.18 10.01
CA TRP A 34 6.47 -4.64 10.47
C TRP A 34 5.68 -5.37 9.36
N LEU A 35 5.75 -4.89 8.11
CA LEU A 35 5.09 -5.55 6.99
C LEU A 35 5.75 -6.87 6.62
N GLU A 36 7.08 -6.98 6.73
CA GLU A 36 7.77 -8.27 6.58
C GLU A 36 7.43 -9.24 7.72
N GLU A 37 7.22 -8.78 8.96
CA GLU A 37 6.75 -9.65 10.05
C GLU A 37 5.32 -10.14 9.82
N LEU A 38 4.43 -9.29 9.32
CA LEU A 38 3.02 -9.62 9.09
C LEU A 38 2.79 -10.49 7.84
N ALA A 39 3.49 -10.19 6.76
CA ALA A 39 3.35 -10.85 5.46
C ALA A 39 4.74 -11.00 4.82
N PRO A 40 5.59 -11.91 5.32
CA PRO A 40 6.98 -12.03 4.88
C PRO A 40 7.07 -12.41 3.41
N HIS A 41 8.06 -11.89 2.69
CA HIS A 41 8.32 -12.33 1.32
C HIS A 41 8.79 -13.80 1.27
N ALA A 42 9.77 -14.16 2.11
CA ALA A 42 10.38 -15.48 2.13
C ALA A 42 9.97 -16.31 3.37
N PRO A 43 9.92 -17.65 3.26
CA PRO A 43 10.13 -18.45 2.05
C PRO A 43 8.93 -18.35 1.09
N ILE A 44 9.19 -18.18 -0.21
CA ILE A 44 8.13 -17.85 -1.19
C ILE A 44 7.12 -18.99 -1.41
N ASP A 45 7.50 -20.23 -1.15
CA ASP A 45 6.69 -21.43 -1.32
C ASP A 45 5.60 -21.60 -0.23
N GLN A 46 5.67 -20.80 0.84
CA GLN A 46 4.63 -20.75 1.87
C GLN A 46 3.28 -20.30 1.30
N TYR A 47 3.30 -19.49 0.23
CA TYR A 47 2.09 -18.98 -0.40
C TYR A 47 1.67 -19.83 -1.58
N TRP A 48 0.40 -20.22 -1.58
CA TRP A 48 -0.17 -21.00 -2.68
C TRP A 48 -0.17 -20.24 -4.01
N HIS A 49 -0.32 -18.92 -3.97
CA HIS A 49 -0.29 -18.06 -5.15
C HIS A 49 1.03 -18.21 -5.93
N ASN A 50 2.15 -18.42 -5.22
CA ASN A 50 3.48 -18.55 -5.81
C ASN A 50 3.71 -19.91 -6.49
N ARG A 51 2.82 -20.90 -6.32
CA ARG A 51 3.01 -22.25 -6.87
C ARG A 51 2.93 -22.34 -8.40
N THR A 52 2.44 -21.30 -9.07
CA THR A 52 2.41 -21.22 -10.54
C THR A 52 3.61 -20.49 -11.14
N GLY A 53 4.63 -20.16 -10.34
CA GLY A 53 5.87 -19.53 -10.79
C GLY A 53 5.99 -18.03 -10.46
N GLU A 54 4.98 -17.44 -9.83
CA GLU A 54 5.05 -16.09 -9.25
C GLU A 54 5.77 -16.12 -7.89
N ASP A 55 6.23 -14.96 -7.40
CA ASP A 55 6.89 -14.80 -6.10
C ASP A 55 6.30 -13.65 -5.26
N ASN A 56 5.24 -13.00 -5.73
CA ASN A 56 4.73 -11.72 -5.22
C ASN A 56 3.50 -11.82 -4.32
N ALA A 57 3.16 -13.02 -3.82
CA ALA A 57 2.03 -13.22 -2.94
C ALA A 57 2.04 -12.29 -1.72
N ASP A 58 3.23 -12.03 -1.15
CA ASP A 58 3.38 -11.13 -0.01
C ASP A 58 2.97 -9.69 -0.37
N ALA A 59 3.30 -9.20 -1.57
CA ALA A 59 2.96 -7.85 -2.00
C ALA A 59 1.43 -7.66 -2.13
N HIS A 60 0.71 -8.70 -2.55
CA HIS A 60 -0.75 -8.71 -2.53
C HIS A 60 -1.33 -8.62 -1.10
N LEU A 61 -0.67 -9.21 -0.11
CA LEU A 61 -1.09 -9.19 1.28
C LEU A 61 -0.71 -7.85 1.96
N LYS A 62 0.53 -7.39 1.80
CA LYS A 62 1.00 -6.11 2.34
C LYS A 62 0.13 -4.95 1.87
N ARG A 63 -0.24 -4.91 0.58
CA ARG A 63 -1.13 -3.85 0.08
C ARG A 63 -2.54 -3.91 0.67
N GLN A 64 -3.01 -5.08 1.10
CA GLN A 64 -4.31 -5.23 1.76
C GLN A 64 -4.30 -4.60 3.16
N VAL A 65 -3.16 -4.63 3.84
CA VAL A 65 -2.93 -3.94 5.12
C VAL A 65 -2.82 -2.42 4.93
N MET A 66 -1.99 -1.99 3.97
CA MET A 66 -1.71 -0.56 3.74
C MET A 66 -2.86 0.20 3.06
N GLY A 67 -3.75 -0.52 2.37
CA GLY A 67 -4.89 0.05 1.66
C GLY A 67 -4.61 0.37 0.19
N ARG A 68 -5.66 0.35 -0.63
CA ARG A 68 -5.58 0.59 -2.09
C ARG A 68 -5.57 2.08 -2.44
N GLU A 69 -6.23 2.90 -1.63
CA GLU A 69 -6.64 4.24 -1.99
C GLU A 69 -6.80 5.16 -0.79
N VAL A 70 -6.70 6.45 -1.07
CA VAL A 70 -7.09 7.52 -0.16
C VAL A 70 -8.11 8.44 -0.84
N VAL A 71 -8.99 9.01 -0.04
CA VAL A 71 -9.94 10.04 -0.47
C VAL A 71 -9.64 11.30 0.33
N VAL A 72 -9.25 12.37 -0.35
CA VAL A 72 -8.87 13.65 0.26
C VAL A 72 -9.90 14.72 -0.10
N ALA A 73 -10.25 15.57 0.86
CA ALA A 73 -11.16 16.68 0.63
C ALA A 73 -10.43 17.82 -0.09
N VAL A 74 -11.02 18.33 -1.17
CA VAL A 74 -10.56 19.57 -1.80
C VAL A 74 -11.32 20.74 -1.21
N THR A 75 -10.61 21.71 -0.64
CA THR A 75 -11.20 22.94 -0.08
C THR A 75 -10.50 24.18 -0.63
N ASN A 76 -11.26 25.12 -1.18
CA ASN A 76 -10.76 26.34 -1.84
C ASN A 76 -9.74 26.06 -2.95
N GLY A 77 -9.85 24.90 -3.60
CA GLY A 77 -8.92 24.44 -4.63
C GLY A 77 -7.56 23.99 -4.12
N ARG A 78 -7.49 23.59 -2.85
CA ARG A 78 -6.33 22.94 -2.22
C ARG A 78 -6.73 21.56 -1.71
N LEU A 79 -5.79 20.63 -1.72
CA LEU A 79 -5.87 19.37 -0.96
C LEU A 79 -5.74 19.66 0.54
#